data_AF-A0A383W5U6-F1
#
_entry.id   AF-A0A383W5U6-F1
#
_cell.length_a   1.000
_cell.length_b   1.000
_cell.length_c   1.000
_cell.angle_alpha   90.00
_cell.angle_beta   90.00
_cell.angle_gamma   90.00
#
_symmetry.space_group_name_H-M   'P 1'
#
loop_
_entity.id
_entity.type
_entity.pdbx_description
1 polymer ?
#
loop_
_entity_poly.entity_id
_entity_poly.type
_entity_poly.pdbx_seq_one_letter_code
_entity_poly.pdbx_strand_id
1 'polypeptide(L)'
;MARHITLLGLLLLLPLLLCFGSALGQNLTKNTTCSPSQGPCLDREVFKKNLQYRYLTTAVLPEGWKLNAVVKWEGYGTGLQETAAVAAEEGHSVGVLYNDEVAAAAAVTPRPEIFRMFPANYSDLVASIKAGYKTQELASPLNIGDLIKAGKDTSTTIPIHLYLYMHYDDAWGWNFTTPQQLQALVDTLDKRYVKVVGFMMHLNGYPDEKKMPLSQQFLQVACPVAASLAPQKVAVHWVNSDEALELIPKPNKRYGNYRMQPVIPAVCNNASNIEYWARMGTAIYGSYVESYADAAEGSGPGTAPVLRWTSKVKSVGETTLPSGAVRKVAVVDLGPARFPAPSWWSNALVFELANSTSVNATNTTAAAAAAVDNAANDEDVDDDEDDEEDAAAPSVAAPAVAATAGTAGRRLLQAAAATPAAPGTGEDEDDGEEDEDEEGDDDADNAEGIAAAAPDRFGRPPLFVYINHQRLQLADWPAGNGTVILVDITDAETPVVPGDEVCLLCEERPVGSFGLEVGADEYNMALCLRGMGATEGTAYDDPNCKPWAKVQQ
;
A
#
# COMPACT_ATOMS: atom_id res chain seq x y z
N MET A 1 33.10 -28.45 73.48
CA MET A 1 31.75 -28.88 73.92
C MET A 1 30.76 -28.20 72.97
N ALA A 2 30.38 -28.81 71.85
CA ALA A 2 29.43 -29.91 71.69
C ALA A 2 27.98 -29.53 72.03
N ARG A 3 27.14 -29.38 70.99
CA ARG A 3 25.75 -29.87 70.78
C ARG A 3 25.04 -28.94 69.76
N HIS A 4 24.76 -29.35 68.51
CA HIS A 4 23.68 -30.25 68.04
C HIS A 4 22.26 -29.80 68.41
N ILE A 5 21.53 -29.24 67.43
CA ILE A 5 20.11 -29.49 67.07
C ILE A 5 20.01 -29.22 65.53
N THR A 6 20.07 -30.21 64.66
CA THR A 6 19.00 -31.08 64.08
C THR A 6 18.11 -30.42 63.02
N LEU A 7 18.31 -30.91 61.78
CA LEU A 7 17.44 -30.90 60.59
C LEU A 7 15.93 -31.08 60.92
N LEU A 8 15.05 -30.48 60.11
CA LEU A 8 14.18 -31.23 59.18
C LEU A 8 13.28 -30.28 58.35
N GLY A 9 13.22 -30.55 57.04
CA GLY A 9 12.02 -30.31 56.22
C GLY A 9 12.05 -29.08 55.31
N LEU A 10 12.44 -29.26 54.04
CA LEU A 10 11.47 -29.49 52.97
C LEU A 10 12.20 -29.81 51.65
N LEU A 11 12.14 -31.08 51.25
CA LEU A 11 12.26 -31.50 49.86
C LEU A 11 11.12 -30.89 49.06
N LEU A 12 11.42 -30.18 47.97
CA LEU A 12 10.66 -30.14 46.70
C LEU A 12 11.40 -29.22 45.72
N LEU A 13 12.56 -29.68 45.22
CA LEU A 13 13.16 -29.17 44.00
C LEU A 13 12.61 -29.99 42.83
N LEU A 14 11.56 -29.46 42.19
CA LEU A 14 11.09 -29.94 40.89
C LEU A 14 12.09 -29.53 39.79
N PRO A 15 12.32 -30.37 38.77
CA PRO A 15 13.26 -30.09 37.69
C PRO A 15 12.65 -29.07 36.73
N LEU A 16 13.30 -27.92 36.59
CA LEU A 16 12.93 -26.81 35.72
C LEU A 16 13.90 -26.75 34.54
N LEU A 17 14.01 -27.84 33.78
CA LEU A 17 14.79 -27.91 32.55
C LEU A 17 14.28 -29.09 31.73
N LEU A 18 13.42 -28.80 30.74
CA LEU A 18 13.06 -29.59 29.54
C LEU A 18 11.61 -29.28 29.13
N CYS A 19 11.32 -28.03 28.72
CA CYS A 19 10.09 -27.63 28.01
C CYS A 19 10.34 -26.32 27.23
N PHE A 20 11.37 -26.29 26.37
CA PHE A 20 11.62 -25.19 25.42
C PHE A 20 11.76 -25.73 23.99
N GLY A 21 10.86 -26.64 23.62
CA GLY A 21 10.61 -27.02 22.22
C GLY A 21 9.10 -27.08 22.05
N SER A 22 8.59 -26.48 20.96
CA SER A 22 7.19 -26.55 20.50
C SER A 22 6.20 -25.42 20.90
N ALA A 23 6.67 -24.21 21.22
CA ALA A 23 5.79 -23.06 21.52
C ALA A 23 5.79 -21.92 20.47
N LEU A 24 6.17 -22.18 19.21
CA LEU A 24 6.17 -21.16 18.13
C LEU A 24 5.08 -21.37 17.05
N GLY A 25 4.13 -22.28 17.24
CA GLY A 25 3.06 -22.56 16.26
C GLY A 25 1.64 -22.50 16.82
N GLN A 26 1.42 -22.00 18.04
CA GLN A 26 0.09 -22.03 18.65
C GLN A 26 -0.73 -20.78 18.32
N ASN A 27 -1.65 -20.97 17.37
CA ASN A 27 -2.99 -20.40 17.33
C ASN A 27 -3.10 -18.90 17.68
N LEU A 28 -2.70 -18.06 16.72
CA LEU A 28 -3.38 -16.80 16.45
C LEU A 28 -4.78 -17.11 15.86
N THR A 29 -5.65 -17.81 16.59
CA THR A 29 -7.10 -17.82 16.30
C THR A 29 -7.63 -16.48 16.77
N LYS A 30 -7.38 -15.53 15.87
CA LYS A 30 -7.63 -14.11 15.94
C LYS A 30 -9.06 -13.82 16.33
N ASN A 31 -9.22 -12.78 17.15
CA ASN A 31 -10.48 -12.04 17.31
C ASN A 31 -10.74 -11.22 16.03
N THR A 32 -10.60 -11.85 14.86
CA THR A 32 -10.87 -11.25 13.56
C THR A 32 -12.37 -11.11 13.45
N THR A 33 -12.85 -9.86 13.47
CA THR A 33 -14.24 -9.48 13.15
C THR A 33 -14.64 -9.83 11.70
N CYS A 34 -13.71 -10.35 10.91
CA CYS A 34 -13.95 -10.98 9.62
C CYS A 34 -14.74 -12.28 9.75
N SER A 35 -16.05 -12.22 9.51
CA SER A 35 -16.83 -13.45 9.31
C SER A 35 -16.55 -14.01 7.91
N PRO A 36 -16.23 -15.31 7.77
CA PRO A 36 -16.09 -15.98 6.47
C PRO A 36 -17.33 -15.81 5.55
N SER A 37 -18.48 -15.50 6.15
CA SER A 37 -19.75 -15.30 5.46
C SER A 37 -20.05 -13.86 5.02
N GLN A 38 -19.09 -12.92 5.09
CA GLN A 38 -19.33 -11.51 4.77
C GLN A 38 -18.49 -10.97 3.61
N GLY A 39 -17.62 -11.81 3.03
CA GLY A 39 -16.72 -11.41 1.96
C GLY A 39 -15.42 -10.77 2.45
N PRO A 40 -14.74 -10.04 1.56
CA PRO A 40 -13.49 -9.34 1.87
C PRO A 40 -13.67 -8.32 3.00
N CYS A 41 -12.78 -8.35 3.98
CA CYS A 41 -12.86 -7.56 5.20
C CYS A 41 -11.47 -7.22 5.75
N LEU A 42 -11.42 -6.18 6.58
CA LEU A 42 -10.21 -5.76 7.28
C LEU A 42 -9.88 -6.71 8.46
N ASP A 43 -8.70 -7.31 8.46
CA ASP A 43 -8.07 -7.81 9.68
C ASP A 43 -7.57 -6.61 10.50
N ARG A 44 -8.44 -6.19 11.43
CA ARG A 44 -8.23 -5.06 12.32
C ARG A 44 -6.95 -5.17 13.13
N GLU A 45 -6.62 -6.36 13.64
CA GLU A 45 -5.45 -6.55 14.50
C GLU A 45 -4.16 -6.49 13.70
N VAL A 46 -4.16 -7.00 12.47
CA VAL A 46 -3.01 -6.85 11.56
C VAL A 46 -2.85 -5.40 11.13
N PHE A 47 -3.92 -4.70 10.79
CA PHE A 47 -3.85 -3.27 10.44
C PHE A 47 -3.34 -2.42 11.61
N LYS A 48 -3.86 -2.66 12.83
CA LYS A 48 -3.36 -2.08 14.07
C LYS A 48 -1.88 -2.37 14.27
N LYS A 49 -1.47 -3.64 14.09
CA LYS A 49 -0.05 -4.03 14.18
C LYS A 49 0.79 -3.31 13.13
N ASN A 50 0.31 -3.16 11.90
CA ASN A 50 1.03 -2.43 10.84
C ASN A 50 1.18 -0.94 11.21
N LEU A 51 0.14 -0.29 11.76
CA LEU A 51 0.21 1.09 12.24
C LEU A 51 1.17 1.25 13.41
N GLN A 52 1.09 0.33 14.38
CA GLN A 52 1.96 0.31 15.56
C GLN A 52 3.38 -0.13 15.26
N TYR A 53 3.60 -0.77 14.11
CA TYR A 53 4.79 -1.57 13.88
C TYR A 53 6.00 -0.72 14.16
N ARG A 54 6.73 -1.07 15.23
CA ARG A 54 7.83 -0.27 15.75
C ARG A 54 8.92 -0.05 14.71
N TYR A 55 9.02 -0.89 13.68
CA TYR A 55 9.93 -0.61 12.59
C TYR A 55 9.49 0.58 11.76
N LEU A 56 8.19 0.80 11.51
CA LEU A 56 7.72 2.06 10.90
C LEU A 56 7.96 3.28 11.82
N THR A 57 7.81 3.17 13.14
CA THR A 57 7.83 4.34 14.04
C THR A 57 9.13 4.59 14.80
N THR A 58 10.04 3.62 14.86
CA THR A 58 11.34 3.73 15.56
C THR A 58 12.56 3.29 14.75
N ALA A 59 12.38 2.48 13.68
CA ALA A 59 13.48 2.09 12.79
C ALA A 59 13.48 2.81 11.44
N VAL A 60 12.30 3.23 10.96
CA VAL A 60 12.03 3.91 9.68
C VAL A 60 11.85 5.40 9.92
N LEU A 61 10.88 5.75 10.77
CA LEU A 61 10.63 7.12 11.14
C LEU A 61 11.41 7.42 12.43
N PRO A 62 12.18 8.52 12.46
CA PRO A 62 12.81 8.99 13.69
C PRO A 62 11.79 9.15 14.83
N GLU A 63 12.25 9.00 16.08
CA GLU A 63 11.42 9.23 17.26
C GLU A 63 10.73 10.60 17.20
N GLY A 64 9.42 10.63 17.47
CA GLY A 64 8.63 11.87 17.46
C GLY A 64 7.94 12.22 16.14
N TRP A 65 8.13 11.42 15.07
CA TRP A 65 7.32 11.55 13.86
C TRP A 65 5.87 11.13 14.12
N LYS A 66 4.93 11.86 13.50
CA LYS A 66 3.51 11.50 13.49
C LYS A 66 3.18 10.68 12.24
N LEU A 67 2.28 9.73 12.39
CA LEU A 67 1.73 8.97 11.28
C LEU A 67 0.39 9.58 10.87
N ASN A 68 0.23 9.83 9.58
CA ASN A 68 -1.03 10.09 8.92
C ASN A 68 -1.38 8.86 8.08
N ALA A 69 -2.42 8.12 8.50
CA ALA A 69 -2.88 6.92 7.81
C ALA A 69 -3.71 7.35 6.59
N VAL A 70 -3.22 7.07 5.39
CA VAL A 70 -3.94 7.38 4.16
C VAL A 70 -5.05 6.35 3.97
N VAL A 71 -6.30 6.80 4.01
CA VAL A 71 -7.52 5.97 3.97
C VAL A 71 -8.45 6.37 2.81
N LYS A 72 -7.89 6.98 1.76
CA LYS A 72 -8.59 7.29 0.51
C LYS A 72 -9.14 6.04 -0.16
N TRP A 73 -10.11 6.22 -1.06
CA TRP A 73 -10.73 5.17 -1.86
C TRP A 73 -11.23 4.01 -1.01
N GLU A 74 -12.13 4.33 -0.08
CA GLU A 74 -12.69 3.36 0.85
C GLU A 74 -11.61 2.62 1.68
N GLY A 75 -10.57 3.33 2.13
CA GLY A 75 -9.44 2.72 2.82
C GLY A 75 -8.68 1.75 1.92
N TYR A 76 -8.42 2.13 0.67
CA TYR A 76 -7.87 1.25 -0.37
C TYR A 76 -8.68 -0.05 -0.52
N GLY A 77 -10.01 0.07 -0.55
CA GLY A 77 -10.92 -1.08 -0.65
C GLY A 77 -11.00 -1.96 0.60
N THR A 78 -10.42 -1.54 1.74
CA THR A 78 -10.48 -2.31 3.00
C THR A 78 -11.57 -1.84 3.97
N GLY A 79 -12.25 -0.73 3.67
CA GLY A 79 -13.28 -0.12 4.50
C GLY A 79 -12.76 1.16 5.17
N LEU A 80 -13.27 2.32 4.74
CA LEU A 80 -12.75 3.61 5.23
C LEU A 80 -13.10 3.84 6.70
N GLN A 81 -14.34 3.55 7.10
CA GLN A 81 -14.76 3.76 8.48
C GLN A 81 -13.99 2.85 9.45
N GLU A 82 -13.81 1.60 9.07
CA GLU A 82 -13.07 0.62 9.88
C GLU A 82 -11.59 1.01 10.01
N THR A 83 -10.92 1.34 8.89
CA THR A 83 -9.51 1.76 8.91
C THR A 83 -9.32 3.07 9.65
N ALA A 84 -10.17 4.07 9.43
CA ALA A 84 -10.12 5.34 10.15
C ALA A 84 -10.35 5.15 11.66
N ALA A 85 -11.24 4.25 12.07
CA ALA A 85 -11.46 3.93 13.48
C ALA A 85 -10.23 3.29 14.13
N VAL A 86 -9.55 2.35 13.45
CA VAL A 86 -8.29 1.78 13.97
C VAL A 86 -7.21 2.84 14.09
N ALA A 87 -7.03 3.66 13.05
CA ALA A 87 -6.03 4.74 13.07
C ALA A 87 -6.28 5.71 14.22
N ALA A 88 -7.55 6.06 14.47
CA ALA A 88 -7.93 6.95 15.56
C ALA A 88 -7.67 6.33 16.95
N GLU A 89 -7.91 5.03 17.13
CA GLU A 89 -7.59 4.32 18.38
C GLU A 89 -6.09 4.30 18.69
N GLU A 90 -5.25 4.25 17.65
CA GLU A 90 -3.80 4.35 17.75
C GLU A 90 -3.30 5.80 17.86
N GLY A 91 -4.21 6.79 17.89
CA GLY A 91 -3.86 8.20 18.01
C GLY A 91 -3.20 8.79 16.75
N HIS A 92 -3.43 8.18 15.59
CA HIS A 92 -2.95 8.66 14.30
C HIS A 92 -3.97 9.58 13.62
N SER A 93 -3.48 10.50 12.79
CA SER A 93 -4.35 11.27 11.89
C SER A 93 -4.70 10.44 10.65
N VAL A 94 -5.71 10.85 9.90
CA VAL A 94 -6.12 10.18 8.66
C VAL A 94 -6.04 11.13 7.47
N GLY A 95 -5.59 10.61 6.33
CA GLY A 95 -5.53 11.30 5.05
C GLY A 95 -6.65 10.82 4.12
N VAL A 96 -7.47 11.74 3.61
CA VAL A 96 -8.60 11.46 2.70
C VAL A 96 -8.57 12.41 1.48
N LEU A 97 -9.39 12.17 0.46
CA LEU A 97 -9.48 13.01 -0.74
C LEU A 97 -10.78 13.81 -0.79
N TYR A 98 -11.93 13.16 -0.60
CA TYR A 98 -13.23 13.73 -0.96
C TYR A 98 -14.15 13.96 0.24
N ASN A 99 -15.23 14.72 0.03
CA ASN A 99 -16.14 15.13 1.10
C ASN A 99 -16.92 13.97 1.75
N ASP A 100 -17.27 12.96 0.97
CA ASP A 100 -17.87 11.72 1.45
C ASP A 100 -16.90 10.93 2.34
N GLU A 101 -15.63 10.84 1.95
CA GLU A 101 -14.57 10.25 2.76
C GLU A 101 -14.33 11.03 4.06
N VAL A 102 -14.31 12.37 3.99
CA VAL A 102 -14.24 13.24 5.18
C VAL A 102 -15.43 12.98 6.10
N ALA A 103 -16.64 12.88 5.57
CA ALA A 103 -17.84 12.61 6.36
C ALA A 103 -17.77 11.23 7.03
N ALA A 104 -17.33 10.21 6.29
CA ALA A 104 -17.17 8.85 6.80
C ALA A 104 -16.11 8.77 7.91
N ALA A 105 -14.95 9.41 7.72
CA ALA A 105 -13.91 9.51 8.74
C ALA A 105 -14.37 10.33 9.96
N ALA A 106 -15.17 11.38 9.78
CA ALA A 106 -15.69 12.21 10.88
C ALA A 106 -16.75 11.50 11.74
N ALA A 107 -17.37 10.43 11.23
CA ALA A 107 -18.39 9.65 11.90
C ALA A 107 -17.82 8.61 12.89
N VAL A 108 -16.52 8.28 12.80
CA VAL A 108 -15.89 7.28 13.66
C VAL A 108 -15.59 7.84 15.07
N THR A 109 -15.51 6.97 16.07
CA THR A 109 -15.24 7.33 17.47
C THR A 109 -14.14 6.42 18.05
N PRO A 110 -13.02 6.96 18.60
CA PRO A 110 -12.69 8.39 18.66
C PRO A 110 -12.54 8.99 17.26
N ARG A 111 -12.83 10.29 17.12
CA ARG A 111 -12.68 10.98 15.84
C ARG A 111 -11.19 11.28 15.59
N PRO A 112 -10.59 10.84 14.47
CA PRO A 112 -9.22 11.18 14.15
C PRO A 112 -9.09 12.65 13.73
N GLU A 113 -7.86 13.16 13.74
CA GLU A 113 -7.52 14.38 13.00
C GLU A 113 -7.58 14.08 11.50
N ILE A 114 -8.40 14.82 10.74
CA ILE A 114 -8.67 14.56 9.33
C ILE A 114 -7.91 15.58 8.48
N PHE A 115 -7.05 15.09 7.60
CA PHE A 115 -6.36 15.87 6.58
C PHE A 115 -6.89 15.49 5.19
N ARG A 116 -7.41 16.48 4.45
CA ARG A 116 -7.79 16.30 3.05
C ARG A 116 -6.61 16.61 2.15
N MET A 117 -6.12 15.60 1.46
CA MET A 117 -4.94 15.66 0.61
C MET A 117 -5.23 16.12 -0.83
N PHE A 118 -6.51 16.29 -1.18
CA PHE A 118 -6.93 16.79 -2.48
C PHE A 118 -7.39 18.25 -2.38
N PRO A 119 -7.05 19.14 -3.33
CA PRO A 119 -7.55 20.51 -3.35
C PRO A 119 -9.09 20.55 -3.41
N ALA A 120 -9.74 20.94 -2.31
CA ALA A 120 -11.19 21.08 -2.28
C ALA A 120 -11.64 22.36 -3.01
N ASN A 121 -12.76 22.28 -3.73
CA ASN A 121 -13.46 23.45 -4.26
C ASN A 121 -14.26 24.19 -3.17
N TYR A 122 -14.68 25.43 -3.45
CA TYR A 122 -15.46 26.24 -2.52
C TYR A 122 -16.70 25.54 -1.93
N SER A 123 -17.51 24.83 -2.75
CA SER A 123 -18.72 24.17 -2.26
C SER A 123 -18.41 23.08 -1.26
N ASP A 124 -17.36 22.30 -1.49
CA ASP A 124 -16.96 21.20 -0.63
C ASP A 124 -16.43 21.69 0.71
N LEU A 125 -15.67 22.78 0.69
CA LEU A 125 -15.16 23.47 1.88
C LEU A 125 -16.31 23.98 2.75
N VAL A 126 -17.27 24.71 2.17
CA VAL A 126 -18.42 25.24 2.90
C VAL A 126 -19.28 24.13 3.50
N ALA A 127 -19.49 23.03 2.76
CA ALA A 127 -20.22 21.87 3.25
C ALA A 127 -19.52 21.24 4.47
N SER A 128 -18.20 21.04 4.40
CA SER A 128 -17.42 20.45 5.49
C SER A 128 -17.38 21.33 6.74
N ILE A 129 -17.25 22.64 6.57
CA ILE A 129 -17.26 23.61 7.67
C ILE A 129 -18.63 23.60 8.36
N LYS A 130 -19.72 23.67 7.59
CA LYS A 130 -21.09 23.65 8.13
C LYS A 130 -21.41 22.34 8.85
N ALA A 131 -20.88 21.22 8.38
CA ALA A 131 -21.03 19.93 9.02
C ALA A 131 -20.16 19.75 10.28
N GLY A 132 -19.23 20.69 10.54
CA GLY A 132 -18.39 20.67 11.74
C GLY A 132 -17.36 19.55 11.74
N TYR A 133 -16.89 19.14 10.55
CA TYR A 133 -15.90 18.06 10.42
C TYR A 133 -14.50 18.43 10.93
N LYS A 134 -14.18 19.74 10.97
CA LYS A 134 -12.89 20.28 11.44
C LYS A 134 -11.68 19.74 10.66
N THR A 135 -11.85 19.61 9.35
CA THR A 135 -10.83 19.12 8.41
C THR A 135 -9.67 20.10 8.26
N GLN A 136 -8.46 19.57 8.10
CA GLN A 136 -7.29 20.31 7.61
C GLN A 136 -7.23 20.15 6.11
N GLU A 137 -7.06 21.25 5.39
CA GLU A 137 -7.27 21.28 3.93
C GLU A 137 -5.93 21.44 3.20
N LEU A 138 -5.80 20.77 2.05
CA LEU A 138 -4.71 21.07 1.14
C LEU A 138 -4.93 22.44 0.49
N ALA A 139 -3.91 23.28 0.55
CA ALA A 139 -3.84 24.55 -0.15
C ALA A 139 -2.84 24.46 -1.30
N SER A 140 -3.30 24.87 -2.49
CA SER A 140 -2.55 24.92 -3.75
C SER A 140 -2.75 26.29 -4.43
N PRO A 141 -1.97 26.61 -5.48
CA PRO A 141 -2.30 27.73 -6.36
C PRO A 141 -3.72 27.66 -6.92
N LEU A 142 -4.27 26.45 -7.07
CA LEU A 142 -5.57 26.20 -7.68
C LEU A 142 -6.76 26.54 -6.76
N ASN A 143 -6.62 26.40 -5.44
CA ASN A 143 -7.75 26.53 -4.51
C ASN A 143 -7.56 27.52 -3.35
N ILE A 144 -6.41 28.20 -3.22
CA ILE A 144 -6.17 29.12 -2.09
C ILE A 144 -7.22 30.26 -2.02
N GLY A 145 -7.71 30.73 -3.17
CA GLY A 145 -8.79 31.72 -3.24
C GLY A 145 -10.11 31.19 -2.68
N ASP A 146 -10.46 29.94 -3.00
CA ASP A 146 -11.66 29.27 -2.51
C ASP A 146 -11.60 29.03 -0.99
N LEU A 147 -10.44 28.66 -0.47
CA LEU A 147 -10.20 28.52 0.98
C LEU A 147 -10.43 29.83 1.72
N ILE A 148 -9.82 30.92 1.27
CA ILE A 148 -10.00 32.24 1.90
C ILE A 148 -11.47 32.69 1.80
N LYS A 149 -12.10 32.49 0.64
CA LYS A 149 -13.51 32.83 0.42
C LYS A 149 -14.43 32.02 1.32
N ALA A 150 -14.23 30.71 1.42
CA ALA A 150 -15.01 29.84 2.31
C ALA A 150 -14.83 30.22 3.78
N GLY A 151 -13.60 30.49 4.22
CA GLY A 151 -13.34 30.94 5.60
C GLY A 151 -14.00 32.28 5.91
N LYS A 152 -14.03 33.21 4.95
CA LYS A 152 -14.73 34.49 5.08
C LYS A 152 -16.25 34.31 5.18
N ASP A 153 -16.84 33.57 4.25
CA ASP A 153 -18.30 33.39 4.16
C ASP A 153 -18.86 32.59 5.35
N THR A 154 -18.04 31.73 5.95
CA THR A 154 -18.40 30.93 7.14
C THR A 154 -17.86 31.51 8.45
N SER A 155 -17.13 32.64 8.40
CA SER A 155 -16.45 33.24 9.55
C SER A 155 -15.60 32.23 10.35
N THR A 156 -14.93 31.33 9.64
CA THR A 156 -14.14 30.23 10.21
C THR A 156 -12.70 30.32 9.73
N THR A 157 -11.74 30.08 10.61
CA THR A 157 -10.33 29.93 10.24
C THR A 157 -10.05 28.48 9.86
N ILE A 158 -9.69 28.25 8.60
CA ILE A 158 -9.42 26.91 8.05
C ILE A 158 -7.94 26.55 8.25
N PRO A 159 -7.61 25.44 8.93
CA PRO A 159 -6.23 24.93 8.98
C PRO A 159 -5.84 24.40 7.60
N ILE A 160 -4.70 24.86 7.07
CA ILE A 160 -4.22 24.48 5.73
C ILE A 160 -2.80 23.92 5.73
N HIS A 161 -2.56 22.99 4.79
CA HIS A 161 -1.23 22.50 4.43
C HIS A 161 -0.86 23.04 3.06
N LEU A 162 0.24 23.79 2.96
CA LEU A 162 0.70 24.33 1.67
C LEU A 162 1.42 23.24 0.87
N TYR A 163 0.91 22.92 -0.32
CA TYR A 163 1.51 21.95 -1.23
C TYR A 163 2.62 22.59 -2.08
N LEU A 164 3.82 22.01 -2.08
CA LEU A 164 4.97 22.49 -2.86
C LEU A 164 5.30 21.50 -3.98
N TYR A 165 5.74 22.05 -5.11
CA TYR A 165 6.14 21.33 -6.33
C TYR A 165 4.99 20.56 -7.01
N MET A 166 5.29 19.79 -8.05
CA MET A 166 4.26 19.10 -8.83
C MET A 166 3.73 17.86 -8.10
N HIS A 167 2.55 17.41 -8.49
CA HIS A 167 1.96 16.15 -8.06
C HIS A 167 1.73 15.30 -9.30
N TYR A 168 2.61 14.34 -9.59
CA TYR A 168 2.64 13.71 -10.92
C TYR A 168 2.72 14.78 -12.01
N ASP A 169 1.80 14.75 -12.98
CA ASP A 169 1.69 15.75 -14.05
C ASP A 169 0.82 16.96 -13.67
N ASP A 170 0.26 16.97 -12.45
CA ASP A 170 -0.59 18.05 -12.00
C ASP A 170 0.20 19.20 -11.37
N ALA A 171 -0.13 20.43 -11.78
CA ALA A 171 0.44 21.67 -11.26
C ALA A 171 -0.14 22.07 -9.88
N TRP A 172 -0.21 21.14 -8.93
CA TRP A 172 -0.83 21.36 -7.62
C TRP A 172 0.00 22.24 -6.68
N GLY A 173 1.32 22.33 -6.83
CA GLY A 173 2.14 23.07 -5.86
C GLY A 173 2.80 24.31 -6.38
N TRP A 174 3.20 25.15 -5.43
CA TRP A 174 4.11 26.25 -5.71
C TRP A 174 5.54 25.72 -5.91
N ASN A 175 6.21 26.16 -6.97
CA ASN A 175 7.60 25.81 -7.26
C ASN A 175 8.57 26.83 -6.65
N PHE A 176 8.63 26.90 -5.32
CA PHE A 176 9.54 27.80 -4.63
C PHE A 176 10.95 27.19 -4.53
N THR A 177 11.97 28.00 -4.76
CA THR A 177 13.38 27.60 -4.66
C THR A 177 14.07 28.19 -3.44
N THR A 178 13.41 29.12 -2.73
CA THR A 178 13.96 29.79 -1.55
C THR A 178 12.93 29.93 -0.43
N PRO A 179 13.36 29.92 0.85
CA PRO A 179 12.47 30.18 1.99
C PRO A 179 11.76 31.53 1.91
N GLN A 180 12.40 32.54 1.32
CA GLN A 180 11.84 33.90 1.24
C GLN A 180 10.60 33.96 0.35
N GLN A 181 10.57 33.17 -0.73
CA GLN A 181 9.39 33.09 -1.59
C GLN A 181 8.21 32.44 -0.86
N LEU A 182 8.46 31.34 -0.15
CA LEU A 182 7.44 30.68 0.66
C LEU A 182 6.96 31.58 1.81
N GLN A 183 7.89 32.26 2.51
CA GLN A 183 7.55 33.21 3.56
C GLN A 183 6.68 34.35 3.02
N ALA A 184 7.02 34.88 1.84
CA ALA A 184 6.24 35.93 1.20
C ALA A 184 4.80 35.48 0.92
N LEU A 185 4.59 34.24 0.46
CA LEU A 185 3.25 33.67 0.35
C LEU A 185 2.54 33.65 1.71
N VAL A 186 3.18 33.06 2.74
CA VAL A 186 2.61 32.95 4.10
C VAL A 186 2.23 34.33 4.67
N ASP A 187 3.02 35.36 4.42
CA ASP A 187 2.77 36.72 4.89
C ASP A 187 1.61 37.41 4.16
N THR A 188 1.30 36.99 2.93
CA THR A 188 0.16 37.53 2.16
C THR A 188 -1.18 36.89 2.50
N LEU A 189 -1.19 35.74 3.18
CA LEU A 189 -2.42 35.03 3.53
C LEU A 189 -3.25 35.82 4.57
N ASP A 190 -4.57 35.85 4.39
CA ASP A 190 -5.47 36.44 5.39
C ASP A 190 -5.62 35.48 6.58
N LYS A 191 -4.78 35.71 7.60
CA LYS A 191 -4.67 34.88 8.82
C LYS A 191 -5.97 34.80 9.64
N ARG A 192 -6.99 35.60 9.32
CA ARG A 192 -8.33 35.50 9.93
C ARG A 192 -9.10 34.28 9.40
N TYR A 193 -8.86 33.89 8.16
CA TYR A 193 -9.66 32.90 7.45
C TYR A 193 -8.89 31.62 7.11
N VAL A 194 -7.56 31.70 7.04
CA VAL A 194 -6.71 30.52 6.87
C VAL A 194 -5.57 30.52 7.88
N LYS A 195 -5.14 29.34 8.30
CA LYS A 195 -4.02 29.15 9.23
C LYS A 195 -3.10 28.06 8.68
N VAL A 196 -1.87 28.40 8.33
CA VAL A 196 -0.87 27.43 7.86
C VAL A 196 -0.50 26.52 9.03
N VAL A 197 -0.89 25.26 8.97
CA VAL A 197 -0.56 24.22 9.96
C VAL A 197 0.39 23.16 9.41
N GLY A 198 0.67 23.18 8.11
CA GLY A 198 1.69 22.30 7.53
C GLY A 198 2.23 22.73 6.19
N PHE A 199 3.32 22.08 5.79
CA PHE A 199 3.94 22.15 4.48
C PHE A 199 4.15 20.74 3.97
N MET A 200 3.83 20.51 2.70
CA MET A 200 3.96 19.19 2.12
C MET A 200 4.38 19.18 0.66
N MET A 201 4.86 18.02 0.23
CA MET A 201 5.04 17.67 -1.17
C MET A 201 4.81 16.16 -1.33
N HIS A 202 4.75 15.67 -2.56
CA HIS A 202 4.72 14.24 -2.88
C HIS A 202 5.79 13.94 -3.91
N LEU A 203 6.53 12.83 -3.74
CA LEU A 203 7.66 12.48 -4.59
C LEU A 203 7.28 11.53 -5.73
N ASN A 204 6.15 10.82 -5.62
CA ASN A 204 5.71 9.94 -6.70
C ASN A 204 5.34 10.79 -7.92
N GLY A 205 5.74 10.32 -9.10
CA GLY A 205 5.67 11.05 -10.36
C GLY A 205 6.97 11.75 -10.76
N TYR A 206 7.94 11.87 -9.86
CA TYR A 206 9.30 12.28 -10.22
C TYR A 206 10.17 11.06 -10.56
N PRO A 207 11.07 11.19 -11.56
CA PRO A 207 12.16 10.24 -11.76
C PRO A 207 12.99 10.05 -10.49
N ASP A 208 13.46 8.82 -10.24
CA ASP A 208 14.15 8.45 -9.00
C ASP A 208 15.37 9.33 -8.70
N GLU A 209 16.14 9.69 -9.73
CA GLU A 209 17.31 10.56 -9.62
C GLU A 209 16.98 12.00 -9.17
N LYS A 210 15.71 12.42 -9.32
CA LYS A 210 15.23 13.74 -8.90
C LYS A 210 14.64 13.74 -7.49
N LYS A 211 14.19 12.60 -6.97
CA LYS A 211 13.47 12.54 -5.68
C LYS A 211 14.32 13.05 -4.52
N MET A 212 15.59 12.64 -4.43
CA MET A 212 16.49 13.07 -3.36
C MET A 212 16.82 14.58 -3.42
N PRO A 213 17.34 15.13 -4.53
CA PRO A 213 17.55 16.57 -4.66
C PRO A 213 16.29 17.41 -4.34
N LEU A 214 15.12 16.94 -4.78
CA LEU A 214 13.86 17.64 -4.55
C LEU A 214 13.43 17.60 -3.08
N SER A 215 13.58 16.46 -2.40
CA SER A 215 13.36 16.33 -0.96
C SER A 215 14.28 17.28 -0.17
N GLN A 216 15.54 17.37 -0.57
CA GLN A 216 16.50 18.28 0.05
C GLN A 216 16.09 19.75 -0.16
N GLN A 217 15.67 20.11 -1.37
CA GLN A 217 15.17 21.45 -1.68
C GLN A 217 13.91 21.79 -0.88
N PHE A 218 12.95 20.85 -0.80
CA PHE A 218 11.74 20.98 0.01
C PHE A 218 12.07 21.33 1.45
N LEU A 219 12.95 20.57 2.10
CA LEU A 219 13.34 20.82 3.48
C LEU A 219 14.07 22.16 3.65
N GLN A 220 14.93 22.52 2.70
CA GLN A 220 15.63 23.81 2.71
C GLN A 220 14.65 24.99 2.61
N VAL A 221 13.56 24.85 1.86
CA VAL A 221 12.53 25.90 1.68
C VAL A 221 11.53 25.92 2.84
N ALA A 222 10.97 24.77 3.21
CA ALA A 222 9.87 24.66 4.17
C ALA A 222 10.32 24.84 5.63
N CYS A 223 11.43 24.23 6.05
CA CYS A 223 11.83 24.22 7.46
C CYS A 223 12.07 25.62 8.07
N PRO A 224 12.78 26.57 7.41
CA PRO A 224 12.95 27.91 7.96
C PRO A 224 11.61 28.64 8.18
N VAL A 225 10.68 28.49 7.25
CA VAL A 225 9.35 29.10 7.34
C VAL A 225 8.53 28.44 8.45
N ALA A 226 8.53 27.11 8.54
CA ALA A 226 7.88 26.36 9.62
C ALA A 226 8.40 26.74 11.01
N ALA A 227 9.72 26.88 11.17
CA ALA A 227 10.34 27.31 12.41
C ALA A 227 9.92 28.74 12.81
N SER A 228 9.73 29.64 11.82
CA SER A 228 9.31 31.02 12.07
C SER A 228 7.89 31.16 12.63
N LEU A 229 7.05 30.11 12.47
CA LEU A 229 5.67 30.08 12.95
C LEU A 229 5.54 29.66 14.43
N ALA A 230 6.66 29.46 15.14
CA ALA A 230 6.65 29.15 16.56
C ALA A 230 5.85 30.20 17.39
N PRO A 231 5.15 29.79 18.46
CA PRO A 231 5.15 28.45 19.08
C PRO A 231 4.16 27.47 18.41
N GLN A 232 3.52 27.84 17.30
CA GLN A 232 2.54 26.99 16.66
C GLN A 232 3.20 25.72 16.13
N LYS A 233 2.59 24.56 16.42
CA LYS A 233 2.98 23.31 15.79
C LYS A 233 2.72 23.36 14.28
N VAL A 234 3.69 22.92 13.50
CA VAL A 234 3.63 22.90 12.04
C VAL A 234 4.10 21.54 11.54
N ALA A 235 3.23 20.87 10.78
CA ALA A 235 3.55 19.62 10.11
C ALA A 235 4.49 19.85 8.92
N VAL A 236 5.56 19.07 8.80
CA VAL A 236 6.42 19.04 7.61
C VAL A 236 6.45 17.61 7.09
N HIS A 237 5.92 17.38 5.89
CA HIS A 237 5.71 16.01 5.42
C HIS A 237 5.88 15.83 3.91
N TRP A 238 6.80 14.94 3.54
CA TRP A 238 7.09 14.55 2.16
C TRP A 238 7.11 13.03 1.97
N VAL A 239 7.36 12.28 3.05
CA VAL A 239 7.47 10.82 3.08
C VAL A 239 6.11 10.16 2.88
N ASN A 240 6.01 9.31 1.87
CA ASN A 240 4.93 8.33 1.71
C ASN A 240 5.42 6.91 2.09
N SER A 241 4.67 5.87 1.70
CA SER A 241 5.06 4.49 1.95
C SER A 241 6.37 4.07 1.25
N ASP A 242 6.60 4.44 0.00
CA ASP A 242 7.83 4.12 -0.75
C ASP A 242 9.05 4.72 -0.05
N GLU A 243 9.02 6.04 0.20
CA GLU A 243 10.12 6.71 0.89
C GLU A 243 10.36 6.12 2.29
N ALA A 244 9.30 5.87 3.05
CA ALA A 244 9.43 5.29 4.39
C ALA A 244 10.15 3.94 4.33
N LEU A 245 9.81 3.08 3.36
CA LEU A 245 10.46 1.78 3.22
C LEU A 245 11.93 1.89 2.78
N GLU A 246 12.28 2.91 2.00
CA GLU A 246 13.68 3.18 1.64
C GLU A 246 14.53 3.71 2.80
N LEU A 247 13.91 4.29 3.82
CA LEU A 247 14.62 4.68 5.05
C LEU A 247 15.10 3.45 5.85
N ILE A 248 14.56 2.25 5.60
CA ILE A 248 14.95 1.01 6.30
C ILE A 248 16.38 0.60 5.89
N PRO A 249 17.31 0.44 6.85
CA PRO A 249 18.58 -0.20 6.57
C PRO A 249 18.37 -1.65 6.14
N LYS A 250 18.51 -1.96 4.85
CA LYS A 250 18.45 -3.34 4.34
C LYS A 250 19.78 -4.05 4.64
N PRO A 251 19.81 -5.18 5.39
CA PRO A 251 21.06 -5.81 5.81
C PRO A 251 21.92 -6.35 4.67
N ASN A 252 21.31 -6.81 3.57
CA ASN A 252 22.01 -7.65 2.58
C ASN A 252 21.64 -7.41 1.11
N LYS A 253 20.85 -6.38 0.76
CA LYS A 253 20.41 -6.19 -0.63
C LYS A 253 21.18 -5.09 -1.35
N ARG A 254 21.78 -5.48 -2.48
CA ARG A 254 22.41 -4.70 -3.57
C ARG A 254 21.42 -3.80 -4.35
N TYR A 255 20.25 -3.48 -3.80
CA TYR A 255 19.44 -2.41 -4.39
C TYR A 255 20.25 -1.12 -4.26
N GLY A 256 20.44 -0.42 -5.40
CA GLY A 256 21.45 0.60 -5.60
C GLY A 256 21.56 1.62 -4.46
N ASN A 257 22.74 2.23 -4.34
CA ASN A 257 23.17 3.16 -3.27
C ASN A 257 22.25 4.38 -2.98
N TYR A 258 21.06 4.47 -3.54
CA TYR A 258 20.09 5.53 -3.33
C TYR A 258 19.31 5.30 -2.03
N ARG A 259 19.98 5.48 -0.89
CA ARG A 259 19.23 5.68 0.36
C ARG A 259 18.58 7.05 0.28
N MET A 260 17.25 7.10 0.24
CA MET A 260 16.52 8.37 0.30
C MET A 260 16.46 8.97 1.72
N GLN A 261 17.63 9.24 2.33
CA GLN A 261 17.71 10.00 3.59
C GLN A 261 18.16 11.44 3.33
N PRO A 262 17.24 12.40 3.09
CA PRO A 262 17.65 13.78 2.90
C PRO A 262 18.30 14.30 4.17
N VAL A 263 19.33 15.14 4.03
CA VAL A 263 19.98 15.77 5.17
C VAL A 263 19.02 16.79 5.75
N ILE A 264 18.46 16.48 6.91
CA ILE A 264 17.54 17.38 7.61
C ILE A 264 18.30 18.65 8.01
N PRO A 265 17.91 19.83 7.52
CA PRO A 265 18.60 21.09 7.85
C PRO A 265 18.61 21.34 9.37
N ALA A 266 19.70 21.90 9.90
CA ALA A 266 19.83 22.17 11.35
C ALA A 266 18.69 23.05 11.90
N VAL A 267 18.18 24.00 11.11
CA VAL A 267 17.02 24.82 11.46
C VAL A 267 15.76 23.98 11.73
N CYS A 268 15.60 22.85 11.03
CA CYS A 268 14.48 21.95 11.21
C CYS A 268 14.63 21.12 12.50
N ASN A 269 15.82 20.55 12.71
CA ASN A 269 16.13 19.75 13.91
C ASN A 269 16.06 20.57 15.21
N ASN A 270 16.41 21.85 15.15
CA ASN A 270 16.44 22.71 16.34
C ASN A 270 15.08 23.36 16.66
N ALA A 271 14.12 23.32 15.73
CA ALA A 271 12.82 23.96 15.91
C ALA A 271 11.85 23.03 16.66
N SER A 272 11.57 23.34 17.92
CA SER A 272 10.68 22.54 18.77
C SER A 272 9.21 22.56 18.34
N ASN A 273 8.83 23.44 17.41
CA ASN A 273 7.49 23.57 16.90
C ASN A 273 7.24 22.77 15.61
N ILE A 274 8.27 22.20 14.99
CA ILE A 274 8.11 21.36 13.79
C ILE A 274 7.72 19.94 14.21
N GLU A 275 6.72 19.38 13.53
CA GLU A 275 6.32 17.99 13.64
C GLU A 275 6.49 17.32 12.29
N TYR A 276 7.32 16.29 12.19
CA TYR A 276 7.45 15.54 10.95
C TYR A 276 6.31 14.55 10.82
N TRP A 277 5.64 14.52 9.68
CA TRP A 277 4.60 13.53 9.42
C TRP A 277 4.99 12.61 8.27
N ALA A 278 4.64 11.34 8.38
CA ALA A 278 4.68 10.38 7.27
C ALA A 278 3.24 10.05 6.85
N ARG A 279 2.97 10.07 5.55
CA ARG A 279 1.66 9.75 4.97
C ARG A 279 1.67 8.31 4.47
N MET A 280 1.29 7.38 5.33
CA MET A 280 1.42 5.95 5.06
C MET A 280 0.15 5.43 4.38
N GLY A 281 0.29 4.97 3.14
CA GLY A 281 -0.75 4.29 2.36
C GLY A 281 -0.48 2.79 2.30
N THR A 282 -0.18 2.26 1.12
CA THR A 282 0.14 0.84 0.84
C THR A 282 0.88 0.07 1.91
N ALA A 283 1.92 0.67 2.52
CA ALA A 283 2.72 -0.03 3.52
C ALA A 283 1.89 -0.49 4.72
N ILE A 284 0.96 0.35 5.21
CA ILE A 284 0.12 -0.01 6.36
C ILE A 284 -0.97 -1.04 6.01
N TYR A 285 -1.20 -1.30 4.72
CA TYR A 285 -2.11 -2.35 4.22
C TYR A 285 -1.41 -3.68 3.91
N GLY A 286 -0.07 -3.72 3.97
CA GLY A 286 0.70 -4.92 3.67
C GLY A 286 0.86 -5.20 2.18
N SER A 287 0.80 -4.16 1.35
CA SER A 287 0.89 -4.24 -0.11
C SER A 287 2.29 -4.56 -0.66
N TYR A 288 3.36 -4.14 0.02
CA TYR A 288 4.76 -4.32 -0.43
C TYR A 288 5.33 -5.73 -0.24
N VAL A 289 4.47 -6.75 -0.20
CA VAL A 289 4.92 -8.12 -0.37
C VAL A 289 5.12 -8.34 -1.88
N GLU A 290 6.08 -7.63 -2.47
CA GLU A 290 6.32 -7.59 -3.93
C GLU A 290 6.82 -8.94 -4.47
N SER A 291 7.27 -9.85 -3.60
CA SER A 291 7.50 -11.23 -4.00
C SER A 291 7.12 -12.19 -2.88
N TYR A 292 6.53 -13.32 -3.28
CA TYR A 292 6.35 -14.49 -2.41
C TYR A 292 7.69 -14.91 -1.76
N ALA A 293 8.81 -14.64 -2.43
CA ALA A 293 10.16 -14.86 -1.91
C ALA A 293 10.51 -13.94 -0.72
N ASP A 294 10.17 -12.66 -0.78
CA ASP A 294 10.47 -11.71 0.30
C ASP A 294 9.60 -11.93 1.56
N ALA A 295 8.38 -12.45 1.39
CA ALA A 295 7.56 -12.95 2.51
C ALA A 295 8.10 -14.26 3.08
N ALA A 296 8.47 -15.22 2.23
CA ALA A 296 8.98 -16.53 2.65
C ALA A 296 10.34 -16.43 3.37
N GLU A 297 11.18 -15.47 2.99
CA GLU A 297 12.45 -15.18 3.66
C GLU A 297 12.28 -14.35 4.95
N GLY A 298 11.07 -13.88 5.26
CA GLY A 298 10.82 -12.95 6.37
C GLY A 298 11.60 -11.63 6.24
N SER A 299 12.02 -11.29 5.02
CA SER A 299 12.91 -10.16 4.71
C SER A 299 12.17 -8.90 4.25
N GLY A 300 10.85 -9.01 4.03
CA GLY A 300 9.96 -7.87 3.82
C GLY A 300 9.91 -6.92 5.03
N PRO A 301 9.40 -5.69 4.86
CA PRO A 301 9.40 -4.63 5.88
C PRO A 301 8.55 -4.90 7.14
N GLY A 302 8.11 -6.15 7.33
CA GLY A 302 7.39 -6.61 8.52
C GLY A 302 5.94 -6.16 8.60
N THR A 303 5.39 -5.57 7.54
CA THR A 303 3.95 -5.36 7.40
C THR A 303 3.31 -6.61 6.82
N ALA A 304 2.06 -6.89 7.23
CA ALA A 304 1.32 -8.07 6.77
C ALA A 304 0.01 -7.66 6.06
N PRO A 305 -0.48 -8.46 5.11
CA PRO A 305 -1.70 -8.16 4.37
C PRO A 305 -2.90 -8.01 5.31
N VAL A 306 -3.62 -6.89 5.19
CA VAL A 306 -4.74 -6.57 6.08
C VAL A 306 -6.09 -6.97 5.50
N LEU A 307 -6.21 -7.04 4.18
CA LEU A 307 -7.45 -7.51 3.54
C LEU A 307 -7.49 -9.04 3.62
N ARG A 308 -8.58 -9.57 4.17
CA ARG A 308 -8.81 -11.00 4.31
C ARG A 308 -10.12 -11.42 3.73
N TRP A 309 -10.11 -12.63 3.20
CA TRP A 309 -11.29 -13.30 2.71
C TRP A 309 -11.08 -14.81 2.82
N THR A 310 -11.80 -15.42 3.76
CA THR A 310 -11.83 -16.87 3.90
C THR A 310 -13.24 -17.41 3.67
N SER A 311 -13.31 -18.67 3.29
CA SER A 311 -14.54 -19.45 3.15
C SER A 311 -14.29 -20.87 3.67
N LYS A 312 -15.22 -21.79 3.44
CA LYS A 312 -15.09 -23.20 3.79
C LYS A 312 -15.40 -24.09 2.61
N VAL A 313 -14.71 -25.23 2.56
CA VAL A 313 -15.08 -26.33 1.68
C VAL A 313 -16.46 -26.83 2.10
N LYS A 314 -17.45 -26.68 1.22
CA LYS A 314 -18.82 -27.13 1.44
C LYS A 314 -18.97 -28.63 1.21
N SER A 315 -18.35 -29.12 0.15
CA SER A 315 -18.38 -30.53 -0.22
C SER A 315 -17.17 -30.87 -1.09
N VAL A 316 -16.83 -32.15 -1.14
CA VAL A 316 -15.81 -32.70 -2.04
C VAL A 316 -16.46 -33.73 -2.93
N GLY A 317 -16.09 -33.77 -4.21
CA GLY A 317 -16.64 -34.70 -5.18
C GLY A 317 -15.83 -34.76 -6.47
N GLU A 318 -16.40 -35.35 -7.51
CA GLU A 318 -15.85 -35.32 -8.86
C GLU A 318 -16.72 -34.45 -9.76
N THR A 319 -16.08 -33.73 -10.69
CA THR A 319 -16.77 -32.99 -11.74
C THR A 319 -16.14 -33.26 -13.09
N THR A 320 -16.93 -33.12 -14.16
CA THR A 320 -16.41 -33.16 -15.54
C THR A 320 -16.27 -31.73 -16.04
N LEU A 321 -15.05 -31.29 -16.31
CA LEU A 321 -14.76 -29.96 -16.85
C LEU A 321 -15.30 -29.80 -18.29
N PRO A 322 -15.44 -28.57 -18.80
CA PRO A 322 -15.82 -28.34 -20.21
C PRO A 322 -14.92 -29.04 -21.23
N SER A 323 -13.66 -29.33 -20.86
CA SER A 323 -12.71 -30.12 -21.65
C SER A 323 -13.03 -31.63 -21.70
N GLY A 324 -13.99 -32.10 -20.92
CA GLY A 324 -14.32 -33.52 -20.74
C GLY A 324 -13.46 -34.24 -19.69
N ALA A 325 -12.46 -33.57 -19.10
CA ALA A 325 -11.64 -34.17 -18.04
C ALA A 325 -12.42 -34.32 -16.73
N VAL A 326 -12.35 -35.49 -16.11
CA VAL A 326 -12.89 -35.72 -14.76
C VAL A 326 -11.83 -35.30 -13.73
N ARG A 327 -12.21 -34.42 -12.81
CA ARG A 327 -11.35 -33.90 -11.74
C ARG A 327 -11.99 -34.13 -10.38
N LYS A 328 -11.17 -34.39 -9.36
CA LYS A 328 -11.61 -34.29 -7.97
C LYS A 328 -11.63 -32.81 -7.60
N VAL A 329 -12.77 -32.33 -7.09
CA VAL A 329 -12.95 -30.92 -6.77
C VAL A 329 -13.49 -30.71 -5.37
N ALA A 330 -13.03 -29.65 -4.74
CA ALA A 330 -13.67 -29.06 -3.58
C ALA A 330 -14.62 -27.94 -4.04
N VAL A 331 -15.87 -28.02 -3.59
CA VAL A 331 -16.88 -26.98 -3.80
C VAL A 331 -16.78 -25.99 -2.66
N VAL A 332 -16.53 -24.73 -2.97
CA VAL A 332 -16.38 -23.65 -1.98
C VAL A 332 -17.50 -22.64 -2.18
N ASP A 333 -18.21 -22.35 -1.09
CA ASP A 333 -19.38 -21.45 -1.10
C ASP A 333 -18.97 -20.07 -0.57
N LEU A 334 -18.97 -19.07 -1.46
CA LEU A 334 -18.59 -17.70 -1.15
C LEU A 334 -19.79 -16.85 -0.72
N GLY A 335 -21.02 -17.38 -0.80
CA GLY A 335 -22.24 -16.63 -0.54
C GLY A 335 -22.26 -16.01 0.87
N PRO A 336 -22.69 -14.74 1.01
CA PRO A 336 -23.29 -13.84 0.02
C PRO A 336 -22.27 -13.07 -0.84
N ALA A 337 -20.97 -13.16 -0.53
CA ALA A 337 -19.91 -12.56 -1.33
C ALA A 337 -19.75 -13.29 -2.66
N ARG A 338 -19.04 -12.66 -3.59
CA ARG A 338 -18.85 -13.16 -4.96
C ARG A 338 -17.41 -12.97 -5.36
N PHE A 339 -16.85 -13.97 -6.04
CA PHE A 339 -15.56 -13.84 -6.68
C PHE A 339 -15.63 -12.72 -7.72
N PRO A 340 -14.70 -11.73 -7.69
CA PRO A 340 -14.73 -10.64 -8.65
C PRO A 340 -14.54 -11.24 -10.03
N ALA A 341 -15.48 -10.94 -10.92
CA ALA A 341 -15.47 -11.44 -12.28
C ALA A 341 -14.93 -10.34 -13.22
N PRO A 342 -13.68 -10.42 -13.68
CA PRO A 342 -13.16 -9.58 -14.74
C PRO A 342 -14.15 -9.40 -15.91
N SER A 343 -14.04 -8.28 -16.64
CA SER A 343 -14.90 -7.94 -17.80
C SER A 343 -15.06 -9.08 -18.80
N TRP A 344 -13.97 -9.78 -19.05
CA TRP A 344 -13.88 -10.92 -19.95
C TRP A 344 -14.54 -12.20 -19.41
N TRP A 345 -15.06 -12.22 -18.17
CA TRP A 345 -15.85 -13.33 -17.59
C TRP A 345 -17.35 -13.22 -17.83
N SER A 346 -17.84 -12.09 -18.34
CA SER A 346 -19.28 -11.85 -18.52
C SER A 346 -20.02 -12.91 -19.36
N ASN A 347 -19.28 -13.77 -20.08
CA ASN A 347 -19.80 -14.87 -20.90
C ASN A 347 -19.58 -16.29 -20.32
N ALA A 348 -19.10 -16.45 -19.08
CA ALA A 348 -18.87 -17.77 -18.48
C ALA A 348 -20.21 -18.48 -18.16
N LEU A 349 -20.43 -19.65 -18.77
CA LEU A 349 -21.64 -20.46 -18.57
C LEU A 349 -21.70 -21.01 -17.14
N VAL A 350 -22.85 -20.86 -16.46
CA VAL A 350 -23.12 -21.37 -15.10
C VAL A 350 -22.76 -22.85 -14.98
N PHE A 351 -22.04 -23.25 -13.92
CA PHE A 351 -21.89 -24.67 -13.60
C PHE A 351 -23.24 -25.26 -13.24
N GLU A 352 -23.74 -26.14 -14.10
CA GLU A 352 -24.67 -27.16 -13.65
C GLU A 352 -23.85 -28.25 -12.97
N LEU A 353 -23.76 -28.20 -11.63
CA LEU A 353 -23.45 -29.40 -10.86
C LEU A 353 -24.51 -30.43 -11.24
N ALA A 354 -24.15 -31.35 -12.13
CA ALA A 354 -24.98 -32.53 -12.39
C ALA A 354 -25.32 -33.09 -11.02
N ASN A 355 -26.62 -33.18 -10.71
CA ASN A 355 -27.15 -33.57 -9.43
C ASN A 355 -26.77 -35.04 -9.15
N SER A 356 -25.51 -35.27 -8.84
CA SER A 356 -24.92 -36.58 -8.58
C SER A 356 -25.27 -36.91 -7.14
N THR A 357 -26.48 -37.42 -6.97
CA THR A 357 -26.98 -37.99 -5.72
C THR A 357 -26.26 -39.29 -5.32
N SER A 358 -25.07 -39.58 -5.85
CA SER A 358 -24.24 -40.71 -5.41
C SER A 358 -23.01 -40.24 -4.64
N VAL A 359 -23.23 -39.51 -3.54
CA VAL A 359 -22.26 -39.51 -2.44
C VAL A 359 -22.37 -40.89 -1.79
N ASN A 360 -21.57 -41.84 -2.24
CA ASN A 360 -21.45 -43.13 -1.58
C ASN A 360 -20.74 -42.92 -0.23
N ALA A 361 -21.54 -42.65 0.80
CA ALA A 361 -21.12 -42.65 2.19
C ALA A 361 -20.85 -44.08 2.67
N THR A 362 -19.84 -44.74 2.12
CA THR A 362 -19.38 -46.06 2.58
C THR A 362 -17.86 -46.11 2.68
N ASN A 363 -17.40 -46.18 3.93
CA ASN A 363 -16.17 -46.81 4.43
C ASN A 363 -14.84 -46.03 4.33
N THR A 364 -14.56 -45.20 5.34
CA THR A 364 -13.22 -44.67 5.69
C THR A 364 -12.58 -45.36 6.90
N THR A 365 -12.85 -46.64 7.16
CA THR A 365 -12.24 -47.37 8.30
C THR A 365 -11.28 -48.51 7.95
N ALA A 366 -10.84 -48.67 6.69
CA ALA A 366 -10.05 -49.85 6.31
C ALA A 366 -8.84 -49.63 5.36
N ALA A 367 -8.15 -48.49 5.42
CA ALA A 367 -6.98 -48.25 4.57
C ALA A 367 -5.76 -47.67 5.32
N ALA A 368 -5.56 -48.05 6.58
CA ALA A 368 -4.38 -47.67 7.38
C ALA A 368 -3.38 -48.83 7.61
N ALA A 369 -3.45 -49.91 6.81
CA ALA A 369 -2.57 -51.07 7.01
C ALA A 369 -2.21 -51.75 5.68
N ALA A 370 -1.31 -51.14 4.90
CA ALA A 370 -0.38 -51.84 4.00
C ALA A 370 0.47 -50.83 3.21
N ALA A 371 1.68 -50.52 3.70
CA ALA A 371 2.88 -50.24 2.89
C ALA A 371 4.06 -49.89 3.82
N VAL A 372 4.69 -50.94 4.34
CA VAL A 372 6.07 -50.93 4.86
C VAL A 372 6.81 -52.03 4.07
N ASP A 373 8.09 -51.79 3.79
CA ASP A 373 9.09 -52.60 3.07
C ASP A 373 9.20 -52.39 1.56
N ASN A 374 10.16 -51.57 1.14
CA ASN A 374 11.49 -52.11 0.83
C ASN A 374 12.56 -51.01 0.69
N ALA A 375 13.73 -51.33 1.22
CA ALA A 375 14.94 -50.53 1.23
C ALA A 375 16.01 -51.11 0.27
N ALA A 376 16.99 -50.25 0.01
CA ALA A 376 18.41 -50.52 -0.26
C ALA A 376 18.89 -50.74 -1.71
N ASN A 377 19.78 -49.83 -2.13
CA ASN A 377 21.09 -49.98 -2.81
C ASN A 377 21.31 -48.81 -3.80
N ASP A 378 22.49 -48.22 -4.00
CA ASP A 378 23.83 -48.27 -3.39
C ASP A 378 24.72 -47.24 -4.16
N GLU A 379 25.85 -46.88 -3.54
CA GLU A 379 27.13 -46.34 -4.08
C GLU A 379 27.30 -44.87 -4.53
N ASP A 380 27.96 -44.11 -3.65
CA ASP A 380 29.36 -43.62 -3.76
C ASP A 380 29.93 -43.22 -5.14
N VAL A 381 30.30 -41.93 -5.28
CA VAL A 381 31.53 -41.46 -5.94
C VAL A 381 31.97 -40.13 -5.30
N ASP A 382 33.09 -40.18 -4.59
CA ASP A 382 33.96 -39.04 -4.27
C ASP A 382 34.74 -38.63 -5.54
N ASP A 383 35.09 -37.35 -5.69
CA ASP A 383 36.49 -36.94 -5.92
C ASP A 383 36.62 -35.44 -6.23
N ASP A 384 37.49 -34.85 -5.41
CA ASP A 384 38.59 -33.95 -5.73
C ASP A 384 38.45 -32.42 -5.78
N GLU A 385 39.31 -31.88 -4.93
CA GLU A 385 39.85 -30.55 -4.76
C GLU A 385 40.56 -30.06 -6.05
N ASP A 386 40.64 -28.75 -6.23
CA ASP A 386 41.93 -28.03 -6.32
C ASP A 386 41.78 -26.60 -6.87
N ASP A 387 42.47 -25.71 -6.15
CA ASP A 387 43.40 -24.71 -6.66
C ASP A 387 42.97 -23.33 -7.23
N GLU A 388 43.42 -22.35 -6.45
CA GLU A 388 44.31 -21.23 -6.83
C GLU A 388 43.73 -19.82 -7.09
N GLU A 389 44.14 -18.93 -6.17
CA GLU A 389 44.86 -17.66 -6.36
C GLU A 389 44.66 -16.90 -7.69
N ASP A 390 44.36 -15.60 -7.64
CA ASP A 390 45.37 -14.55 -7.39
C ASP A 390 44.86 -13.14 -7.83
N ALA A 391 45.56 -12.12 -7.34
CA ALA A 391 45.83 -10.83 -7.98
C ALA A 391 44.83 -9.64 -7.90
N ALA A 392 45.28 -8.68 -7.09
CA ALA A 392 45.64 -7.30 -7.49
C ALA A 392 44.60 -6.16 -7.34
N ALA A 393 44.86 -5.34 -6.31
CA ALA A 393 44.65 -3.89 -6.36
C ALA A 393 45.68 -3.22 -7.30
N PRO A 394 45.44 -1.97 -7.75
CA PRO A 394 46.20 -0.88 -7.10
C PRO A 394 45.44 0.46 -6.96
N SER A 395 46.16 1.35 -6.28
CA SER A 395 45.79 2.60 -5.62
C SER A 395 45.92 3.89 -6.46
N VAL A 396 45.55 5.01 -5.80
CA VAL A 396 45.95 6.44 -5.94
C VAL A 396 45.49 7.24 -7.17
N ALA A 397 44.74 8.33 -6.96
CA ALA A 397 45.29 9.69 -6.76
C ALA A 397 44.22 10.80 -6.95
N ALA A 398 44.18 11.74 -6.00
CA ALA A 398 43.69 13.10 -6.21
C ALA A 398 44.78 13.96 -6.87
N PRO A 399 44.50 15.16 -7.45
CA PRO A 399 44.52 16.37 -6.61
C PRO A 399 43.55 17.51 -7.02
N ALA A 400 43.46 18.47 -6.12
CA ALA A 400 42.71 19.72 -6.14
C ALA A 400 43.20 20.78 -7.14
N VAL A 401 42.32 21.70 -7.59
CA VAL A 401 42.62 23.14 -7.81
C VAL A 401 41.35 23.99 -7.60
N ALA A 402 41.57 25.25 -7.23
CA ALA A 402 40.70 26.19 -6.54
C ALA A 402 39.88 27.19 -7.39
N ALA A 403 38.86 27.76 -6.73
CA ALA A 403 38.42 29.17 -6.67
C ALA A 403 38.24 30.01 -7.94
N THR A 404 37.06 30.68 -8.04
CA THR A 404 36.99 32.16 -8.07
C THR A 404 35.56 32.66 -7.79
N ALA A 405 35.52 33.83 -7.15
CA ALA A 405 34.35 34.55 -6.69
C ALA A 405 33.75 35.45 -7.80
N GLY A 406 32.45 35.74 -7.69
CA GLY A 406 31.76 36.76 -8.50
C GLY A 406 30.60 37.36 -7.73
N THR A 407 30.79 38.60 -7.28
CA THR A 407 29.85 39.42 -6.49
C THR A 407 29.05 40.35 -7.42
N ALA A 408 27.86 40.76 -6.95
CA ALA A 408 26.97 41.85 -7.40
C ALA A 408 25.75 41.41 -8.23
N GLY A 409 24.53 41.90 -8.00
CA GLY A 409 24.09 42.99 -7.13
C GLY A 409 22.57 43.08 -7.00
N ARG A 410 22.15 43.83 -5.97
CA ARG A 410 20.78 44.25 -5.67
C ARG A 410 20.14 45.06 -6.80
N ARG A 411 18.88 44.79 -7.11
CA ARG A 411 17.87 45.84 -7.40
C ARG A 411 16.46 45.42 -6.97
N LEU A 412 15.70 46.44 -6.65
CA LEU A 412 14.45 46.52 -5.89
C LEU A 412 13.25 46.66 -6.84
N LEU A 413 12.05 46.39 -6.28
CA LEU A 413 10.70 46.92 -6.59
C LEU A 413 9.76 46.17 -7.55
N GLN A 414 8.67 45.68 -6.95
CA GLN A 414 7.26 46.01 -7.23
C GLN A 414 6.79 46.20 -8.68
N ALA A 415 5.85 45.35 -9.11
CA ALA A 415 4.58 45.69 -9.80
C ALA A 415 3.84 44.35 -10.05
N ALA A 416 2.71 44.09 -9.42
CA ALA A 416 1.36 44.57 -9.73
C ALA A 416 0.59 43.58 -10.61
N ALA A 417 -0.61 43.27 -10.11
CA ALA A 417 -1.63 42.44 -10.69
C ALA A 417 -2.23 43.02 -11.99
N ALA A 418 -3.01 42.15 -12.64
CA ALA A 418 -4.03 42.39 -13.65
C ALA A 418 -3.58 42.29 -15.12
N THR A 419 -4.05 41.23 -15.77
CA THR A 419 -4.27 41.20 -17.22
C THR A 419 -5.75 40.83 -17.42
N PRO A 420 -6.57 41.70 -18.05
CA PRO A 420 -7.88 41.31 -18.53
C PRO A 420 -7.75 40.72 -19.95
N ALA A 421 -8.61 39.76 -20.24
CA ALA A 421 -8.79 39.17 -21.57
C ALA A 421 -9.57 40.12 -22.49
N ALA A 422 -9.19 40.19 -23.77
CA ALA A 422 -10.09 40.41 -24.93
C ALA A 422 -9.32 40.36 -26.27
N PRO A 423 -10.01 40.05 -27.39
CA PRO A 423 -9.45 39.33 -28.54
C PRO A 423 -9.15 40.22 -29.76
N GLY A 424 -8.34 39.72 -30.70
CA GLY A 424 -8.09 40.38 -31.97
C GLY A 424 -7.26 39.55 -32.93
N THR A 425 -7.87 39.25 -34.06
CA THR A 425 -7.41 38.59 -35.29
C THR A 425 -6.21 39.26 -35.96
N GLY A 426 -5.32 38.47 -36.56
CA GLY A 426 -4.30 38.92 -37.50
C GLY A 426 -3.55 37.73 -38.09
N GLU A 427 -3.99 37.32 -39.28
CA GLU A 427 -3.20 36.53 -40.24
C GLU A 427 -1.95 37.32 -40.61
N ASP A 428 -0.80 36.66 -40.71
CA ASP A 428 0.19 36.86 -41.79
C ASP A 428 1.26 35.76 -41.70
N GLU A 429 1.59 35.25 -42.88
CA GLU A 429 2.48 34.17 -43.26
C GLU A 429 3.95 34.57 -43.06
N ASP A 430 4.81 33.65 -42.55
CA ASP A 430 6.24 33.60 -42.91
C ASP A 430 6.88 32.26 -42.43
N ASP A 431 6.81 31.27 -43.31
CA ASP A 431 7.95 30.55 -43.91
C ASP A 431 9.25 30.47 -43.08
N GLY A 432 9.49 29.30 -42.46
CA GLY A 432 10.77 28.95 -41.86
C GLY A 432 10.95 27.44 -41.84
N GLU A 433 11.48 26.89 -42.93
CA GLU A 433 11.98 25.53 -43.01
C GLU A 433 13.21 25.39 -42.08
N GLU A 434 13.14 24.48 -41.11
CA GLU A 434 14.31 23.98 -40.39
C GLU A 434 14.21 22.44 -40.26
N ASP A 435 14.88 21.81 -41.23
CA ASP A 435 15.76 20.64 -41.14
C ASP A 435 15.40 19.52 -40.15
N GLU A 436 14.90 18.45 -40.76
CA GLU A 436 14.86 17.08 -40.27
C GLU A 436 16.29 16.54 -40.07
N ASP A 437 16.74 16.42 -38.82
CA ASP A 437 17.82 15.51 -38.43
C ASP A 437 17.28 14.56 -37.35
N GLU A 438 16.52 13.56 -37.81
CA GLU A 438 16.22 12.33 -37.07
C GLU A 438 17.49 11.46 -36.99
N GLU A 439 18.22 11.54 -35.89
CA GLU A 439 19.14 10.49 -35.46
C GLU A 439 18.59 9.92 -34.15
N GLY A 440 17.93 8.77 -34.28
CA GLY A 440 17.45 7.97 -33.18
C GLY A 440 18.59 7.29 -32.45
N ASP A 441 18.53 7.33 -31.12
CA ASP A 441 19.16 6.33 -30.27
C ASP A 441 18.06 5.70 -29.41
N ASP A 442 17.63 4.54 -29.89
CA ASP A 442 16.76 3.58 -29.25
C ASP A 442 17.47 2.97 -28.03
N ASP A 443 17.05 3.35 -26.82
CA ASP A 443 17.38 2.62 -25.58
C ASP A 443 16.19 2.68 -24.59
N ALA A 444 14.98 2.56 -25.11
CA ALA A 444 13.73 2.48 -24.34
C ALA A 444 13.05 1.12 -24.47
N ASP A 445 13.81 0.03 -24.48
CA ASP A 445 13.28 -1.33 -24.41
C ASP A 445 13.78 -2.01 -23.14
N ASN A 446 12.91 -2.15 -22.12
CA ASN A 446 12.80 -3.32 -21.23
C ASN A 446 11.90 -3.09 -19.98
N ALA A 447 10.77 -2.37 -20.11
CA ALA A 447 9.71 -2.38 -19.09
C ALA A 447 8.27 -2.54 -19.63
N GLU A 448 8.06 -2.59 -20.95
CA GLU A 448 6.72 -2.71 -21.57
C GLU A 448 6.29 -4.16 -21.88
N GLY A 449 6.99 -5.17 -21.36
CA GLY A 449 6.83 -6.56 -21.79
C GLY A 449 5.73 -7.40 -21.11
N ILE A 450 4.99 -6.88 -20.13
CA ILE A 450 3.84 -7.60 -19.51
C ILE A 450 2.56 -6.76 -19.62
N ALA A 451 2.43 -5.98 -20.69
CA ALA A 451 1.15 -5.40 -21.07
C ALA A 451 0.24 -6.50 -21.64
N ALA A 452 -1.01 -6.52 -21.16
CA ALA A 452 -2.05 -7.48 -21.47
C ALA A 452 -2.20 -7.78 -22.97
N ALA A 453 -1.54 -8.83 -23.44
CA ALA A 453 -1.77 -9.39 -24.76
C ALA A 453 -3.14 -10.09 -24.78
N ALA A 454 -3.95 -9.77 -25.80
CA ALA A 454 -5.34 -10.18 -25.96
C ALA A 454 -5.69 -11.59 -25.39
N PRO A 455 -6.69 -11.72 -24.50
CA PRO A 455 -6.96 -12.95 -23.75
C PRO A 455 -7.34 -14.17 -24.60
N ASP A 456 -7.74 -13.97 -25.86
CA ASP A 456 -8.07 -15.08 -26.78
C ASP A 456 -6.84 -15.76 -27.40
N ARG A 457 -5.63 -15.17 -27.33
CA ARG A 457 -4.40 -15.76 -27.91
C ARG A 457 -3.44 -16.39 -26.90
N PHE A 458 -3.48 -16.00 -25.62
CA PHE A 458 -2.48 -16.41 -24.63
C PHE A 458 -2.98 -17.40 -23.56
N GLY A 459 -4.24 -17.81 -23.62
CA GLY A 459 -4.83 -18.62 -22.57
C GLY A 459 -5.07 -17.79 -21.31
N ARG A 460 -6.14 -18.11 -20.59
CA ARG A 460 -6.50 -17.37 -19.39
C ARG A 460 -5.56 -17.79 -18.25
N PRO A 461 -5.02 -16.86 -17.44
CA PRO A 461 -4.05 -17.19 -16.39
C PRO A 461 -4.68 -18.12 -15.33
N PRO A 462 -3.98 -19.13 -14.81
CA PRO A 462 -4.55 -19.97 -13.75
C PRO A 462 -4.79 -19.14 -12.48
N LEU A 463 -5.94 -19.36 -11.83
CA LEU A 463 -6.26 -18.78 -10.52
C LEU A 463 -6.06 -19.80 -9.42
N PHE A 464 -5.68 -19.32 -8.23
CA PHE A 464 -5.36 -20.19 -7.09
C PHE A 464 -6.11 -19.82 -5.82
N VAL A 465 -6.20 -20.74 -4.88
CA VAL A 465 -6.62 -20.53 -3.49
C VAL A 465 -5.69 -21.33 -2.57
N TYR A 466 -5.78 -21.08 -1.26
CA TYR A 466 -5.06 -21.86 -0.28
C TYR A 466 -6.02 -22.68 0.59
N ILE A 467 -5.77 -23.99 0.70
CA ILE A 467 -6.49 -24.91 1.60
C ILE A 467 -5.43 -25.75 2.32
N ASN A 468 -5.48 -25.82 3.65
CA ASN A 468 -4.47 -26.54 4.45
C ASN A 468 -3.02 -26.13 4.10
N HIS A 469 -2.79 -24.83 3.88
CA HIS A 469 -1.53 -24.22 3.43
C HIS A 469 -0.99 -24.69 2.07
N GLN A 470 -1.82 -25.36 1.26
CA GLN A 470 -1.47 -25.75 -0.11
C GLN A 470 -2.07 -24.80 -1.11
N ARG A 471 -1.25 -24.39 -2.08
CA ARG A 471 -1.69 -23.58 -3.21
C ARG A 471 -2.37 -24.48 -4.23
N LEU A 472 -3.69 -24.39 -4.32
CA LEU A 472 -4.53 -25.23 -5.18
C LEU A 472 -5.15 -24.38 -6.28
N GLN A 473 -5.13 -24.89 -7.51
CA GLN A 473 -5.69 -24.19 -8.65
C GLN A 473 -7.22 -24.29 -8.63
N LEU A 474 -7.91 -23.27 -9.14
CA LEU A 474 -9.31 -23.43 -9.50
C LEU A 474 -9.44 -24.45 -10.63
N ALA A 475 -10.34 -25.41 -10.46
CA ALA A 475 -10.60 -26.45 -11.45
C ALA A 475 -11.14 -25.85 -12.76
N ASP A 476 -11.85 -24.73 -12.64
CA ASP A 476 -12.32 -23.92 -13.74
C ASP A 476 -12.69 -22.52 -13.21
N TRP A 477 -12.96 -21.60 -14.12
CA TRP A 477 -13.32 -20.23 -13.82
C TRP A 477 -14.65 -20.16 -13.06
N PRO A 478 -14.79 -19.30 -12.03
CA PRO A 478 -16.06 -19.10 -11.34
C PRO A 478 -17.17 -18.77 -12.34
N ALA A 479 -18.19 -19.63 -12.39
CA ALA A 479 -19.31 -19.45 -13.30
C ALA A 479 -20.55 -18.88 -12.60
N GLY A 480 -21.51 -18.38 -13.38
CA GLY A 480 -22.77 -17.86 -12.88
C GLY A 480 -22.61 -16.60 -12.04
N ASN A 481 -23.20 -16.58 -10.83
CA ASN A 481 -23.16 -15.41 -9.96
C ASN A 481 -21.84 -15.27 -9.18
N GLY A 482 -20.87 -16.18 -9.37
CA GLY A 482 -19.58 -16.16 -8.68
C GLY A 482 -19.64 -16.47 -7.18
N THR A 483 -20.77 -17.00 -6.66
CA THR A 483 -20.87 -17.40 -5.25
C THR A 483 -20.36 -18.81 -4.99
N VAL A 484 -19.99 -19.56 -6.01
CA VAL A 484 -19.42 -20.91 -5.88
C VAL A 484 -18.20 -21.00 -6.77
N ILE A 485 -17.11 -21.52 -6.21
CA ILE A 485 -15.89 -21.85 -6.95
C ILE A 485 -15.59 -23.34 -6.80
N LEU A 486 -14.96 -23.90 -7.82
CA LEU A 486 -14.48 -25.28 -7.83
C LEU A 486 -12.96 -25.25 -7.77
N VAL A 487 -12.39 -25.90 -6.76
CA VAL A 487 -10.94 -25.99 -6.55
C VAL A 487 -10.50 -27.39 -6.96
N ASP A 488 -9.52 -27.51 -7.85
CA ASP A 488 -8.95 -28.82 -8.23
C ASP A 488 -8.12 -29.34 -7.06
N ILE A 489 -8.53 -30.49 -6.53
CA ILE A 489 -7.87 -31.17 -5.42
C ILE A 489 -7.32 -32.54 -5.85
N THR A 490 -7.24 -32.79 -7.16
CA THR A 490 -6.80 -34.08 -7.71
C THR A 490 -5.42 -34.48 -7.19
N ASP A 491 -4.52 -33.49 -7.14
CA ASP A 491 -3.11 -33.66 -6.74
C ASP A 491 -2.80 -33.00 -5.38
N ALA A 492 -3.82 -32.81 -4.52
CA ALA A 492 -3.61 -32.21 -3.20
C ALA A 492 -2.74 -33.11 -2.31
N GLU A 493 -1.69 -32.54 -1.72
CA GLU A 493 -0.74 -33.27 -0.86
C GLU A 493 -1.37 -33.71 0.47
N THR A 494 -2.35 -32.95 0.96
CA THR A 494 -3.13 -33.29 2.15
C THR A 494 -4.59 -33.44 1.75
N PRO A 495 -5.31 -34.47 2.24
CA PRO A 495 -6.72 -34.64 1.95
C PRO A 495 -7.52 -33.39 2.32
N VAL A 496 -8.24 -32.85 1.33
CA VAL A 496 -9.20 -31.76 1.53
C VAL A 496 -10.54 -32.37 1.95
N VAL A 497 -11.14 -31.86 3.02
CA VAL A 497 -12.42 -32.35 3.54
C VAL A 497 -13.44 -31.21 3.74
N PRO A 498 -14.75 -31.51 3.74
CA PRO A 498 -15.76 -30.51 4.08
C PRO A 498 -15.51 -29.87 5.44
N GLY A 499 -15.59 -28.54 5.50
CA GLY A 499 -15.32 -27.73 6.68
C GLY A 499 -13.92 -27.12 6.72
N ASP A 500 -12.98 -27.60 5.91
CA ASP A 500 -11.64 -27.00 5.77
C ASP A 500 -11.76 -25.53 5.36
N GLU A 501 -10.91 -24.69 5.94
CA GLU A 501 -10.84 -23.28 5.60
C GLU A 501 -10.19 -23.10 4.23
N VAL A 502 -10.82 -22.24 3.42
CA VAL A 502 -10.29 -21.83 2.12
C VAL A 502 -9.89 -20.37 2.24
N CYS A 503 -8.59 -20.09 2.11
CA CYS A 503 -8.12 -18.73 1.94
C CYS A 503 -8.26 -18.29 0.47
N LEU A 504 -9.06 -17.24 0.27
CA LEU A 504 -9.12 -16.49 -0.98
C LEU A 504 -8.14 -15.31 -0.94
N LEU A 505 -8.12 -14.59 0.20
CA LEU A 505 -7.17 -13.53 0.52
C LEU A 505 -6.67 -13.73 1.95
N CYS A 506 -5.37 -13.86 2.12
CA CYS A 506 -4.72 -14.07 3.42
C CYS A 506 -3.23 -13.71 3.32
N GLU A 507 -2.44 -14.12 4.31
CA GLU A 507 -1.00 -13.86 4.36
C GLU A 507 -0.28 -14.58 3.21
N GLU A 508 -0.72 -15.79 2.84
CA GLU A 508 -0.18 -16.58 1.73
C GLU A 508 -0.61 -16.08 0.34
N ARG A 509 -1.71 -15.31 0.28
CA ARG A 509 -2.26 -14.73 -0.96
C ARG A 509 -2.72 -13.29 -0.70
N PRO A 510 -1.78 -12.33 -0.65
CA PRO A 510 -2.12 -10.91 -0.52
C PRO A 510 -2.90 -10.40 -1.74
N VAL A 511 -3.60 -9.28 -1.55
CA VAL A 511 -4.40 -8.65 -2.62
C VAL A 511 -3.56 -8.27 -3.85
N GLY A 512 -2.30 -7.87 -3.68
CA GLY A 512 -1.40 -7.61 -4.80
C GLY A 512 -1.09 -8.85 -5.65
N SER A 513 -0.82 -9.99 -5.00
CA SER A 513 -0.63 -11.27 -5.71
C SER A 513 -1.90 -11.67 -6.47
N PHE A 514 -3.07 -11.50 -5.84
CA PHE A 514 -4.34 -11.76 -6.51
C PHE A 514 -4.61 -10.79 -7.68
N GLY A 515 -4.27 -9.52 -7.53
CA GLY A 515 -4.32 -8.53 -8.61
C GLY A 515 -3.50 -8.96 -9.81
N LEU A 516 -2.24 -9.37 -9.60
CA LEU A 516 -1.39 -9.89 -10.67
C LEU A 516 -1.98 -11.13 -11.36
N GLU A 517 -2.59 -12.05 -10.61
CA GLU A 517 -3.26 -13.24 -11.18
C GLU A 517 -4.41 -12.87 -12.13
N VAL A 518 -5.10 -11.75 -11.90
CA VAL A 518 -6.24 -11.31 -12.73
C VAL A 518 -5.89 -10.19 -13.70
N GLY A 519 -4.64 -9.69 -13.70
CA GLY A 519 -4.20 -8.57 -14.50
C GLY A 519 -4.74 -7.20 -14.04
N ALA A 520 -4.90 -7.01 -12.74
CA ALA A 520 -5.33 -5.75 -12.13
C ALA A 520 -4.32 -5.28 -11.08
N ASP A 521 -4.17 -3.97 -10.90
CA ASP A 521 -3.45 -3.46 -9.74
C ASP A 521 -4.21 -3.77 -8.44
N GLU A 522 -3.47 -3.79 -7.34
CA GLU A 522 -3.99 -4.19 -6.04
C GLU A 522 -5.13 -3.31 -5.52
N TYR A 523 -5.13 -2.02 -5.88
CA TYR A 523 -6.10 -1.06 -5.38
C TYR A 523 -7.44 -1.24 -6.07
N ASN A 524 -7.41 -1.29 -7.41
CA ASN A 524 -8.58 -1.57 -8.20
C ASN A 524 -9.14 -2.94 -7.83
N MET A 525 -8.29 -3.94 -7.57
CA MET A 525 -8.74 -5.23 -7.06
C MET A 525 -9.46 -5.12 -5.70
N ALA A 526 -8.87 -4.42 -4.72
CA ALA A 526 -9.48 -4.24 -3.40
C ALA A 526 -10.83 -3.51 -3.48
N LEU A 527 -10.92 -2.46 -4.31
CA LEU A 527 -12.17 -1.74 -4.59
C LEU A 527 -13.20 -2.66 -5.26
N CYS A 528 -12.77 -3.47 -6.23
CA CYS A 528 -13.60 -4.44 -6.94
C CYS A 528 -14.25 -5.45 -6.00
N LEU A 529 -13.44 -5.96 -5.08
CA LEU A 529 -13.82 -6.92 -4.05
C LEU A 529 -14.91 -6.37 -3.12
N ARG A 530 -15.04 -5.05 -3.04
CA ARG A 530 -16.09 -4.33 -2.30
C ARG A 530 -17.27 -3.91 -3.18
N GLY A 531 -17.26 -4.26 -4.47
CA GLY A 531 -18.28 -3.88 -5.44
C GLY A 531 -18.23 -2.41 -5.87
N MET A 532 -17.07 -1.76 -5.69
CA MET A 532 -16.81 -0.39 -6.14
C MET A 532 -16.10 -0.42 -7.49
N GLY A 533 -16.38 0.57 -8.34
CA GLY A 533 -15.65 0.73 -9.61
C GLY A 533 -14.20 1.16 -9.37
N ALA A 534 -13.33 0.92 -10.34
CA ALA A 534 -11.98 1.49 -10.33
C ALA A 534 -12.04 3.02 -10.24
N THR A 535 -11.11 3.60 -9.50
CA THR A 535 -11.04 5.04 -9.27
C THR A 535 -9.98 5.73 -10.12
N GLU A 536 -9.06 4.97 -10.71
CA GLU A 536 -7.96 5.49 -11.53
C GLU A 536 -7.92 4.82 -12.90
N GLY A 537 -7.58 5.60 -13.93
CA GLY A 537 -7.17 5.06 -15.22
C GLY A 537 -5.78 4.46 -15.08
N THR A 538 -5.69 3.25 -14.51
CA THR A 538 -4.43 2.53 -14.49
C THR A 538 -4.15 1.96 -15.88
N ALA A 539 -2.89 1.67 -16.19
CA ALA A 539 -2.49 1.05 -17.46
C ALA A 539 -3.05 -0.38 -17.64
N TYR A 540 -3.73 -0.91 -16.63
CA TYR A 540 -4.36 -2.23 -16.64
C TYR A 540 -5.84 -2.12 -17.01
N ASP A 541 -6.33 -3.08 -17.79
CA ASP A 541 -7.76 -3.18 -18.09
C ASP A 541 -8.56 -3.22 -16.79
N ASP A 542 -9.48 -2.26 -16.63
CA ASP A 542 -10.35 -2.16 -15.45
C ASP A 542 -11.03 -3.53 -15.23
N PRO A 543 -10.74 -4.25 -14.12
CA PRO A 543 -11.55 -5.41 -13.78
C PRO A 543 -12.99 -4.94 -13.77
N ASN A 544 -13.94 -5.68 -14.36
CA ASN A 544 -15.32 -5.20 -14.45
C ASN A 544 -15.98 -5.25 -13.08
N CYS A 545 -15.70 -4.24 -12.28
CA CYS A 545 -16.17 -4.06 -10.93
C CYS A 545 -17.55 -3.42 -10.93
N LYS A 546 -18.23 -3.39 -12.09
CA LYS A 546 -19.59 -2.86 -12.19
C LYS A 546 -20.43 -3.50 -11.09
N PRO A 547 -21.01 -2.68 -10.19
CA PRO A 547 -21.87 -3.22 -9.14
C PRO A 547 -22.99 -4.03 -9.80
N TRP A 548 -22.97 -5.34 -9.54
CA TRP A 548 -23.88 -6.33 -10.14
C TRP A 548 -25.37 -6.01 -9.93
N ALA A 549 -25.68 -5.12 -8.99
CA ALA A 549 -27.02 -4.62 -8.70
C ALA A 549 -27.71 -3.96 -9.92
N LYS A 550 -26.98 -3.57 -10.98
CA LYS A 550 -27.58 -3.03 -12.22
C LYS A 550 -27.74 -4.04 -13.37
N VAL A 551 -27.31 -5.30 -13.22
CA VAL A 551 -27.39 -6.32 -14.29
C VAL A 551 -28.64 -7.21 -14.17
N GLN A 552 -29.46 -7.02 -13.12
CA GLN A 552 -30.69 -7.80 -12.90
C GLN A 552 -31.98 -6.95 -12.83
N GLN A 553 -32.01 -5.76 -13.42
CA GLN A 553 -33.27 -5.02 -13.66
C GLN A 553 -33.58 -4.93 -15.14
#